data_AF-A0A967VTG4-F1
#
_entry.id   AF-A0A967VTG4-F1
#
_cell.length_a   1.000
_cell.length_b   1.000
_cell.length_c   1.000
_cell.angle_alpha   90.00
_cell.angle_beta   90.00
_cell.angle_gamma   90.00
#
_symmetry.space_group_name_H-M   'P 1'
#
loop_
_entity.id
_entity.type
_entity.pdbx_description
1 polymer ?
#
loop_
_entity_poly.entity_id
_entity_poly.type
_entity_poly.pdbx_seq_one_letter_code
_entity_poly.pdbx_strand_id
1 'polypeptide(L)' 'LLLPSLTVKGLASGNVGPLTRNVIPSEATAELGIRLVKGNDPDHMQDLVEAHIRRQGYHIVREEPDMETRR' A
#
# COMPACT_ATOMS: atom_id res chain seq x y z
N LEU A 1 -20.75 18.27 4.14
CA LEU A 1 -19.28 18.42 4.15
C LEU A 1 -18.70 17.41 3.18
N LEU A 2 -17.84 17.83 2.25
CA LEU A 2 -17.08 16.91 1.41
C LEU A 2 -15.79 16.56 2.16
N LEU A 3 -15.58 15.29 2.45
CA LEU A 3 -14.38 14.78 3.13
C LEU A 3 -13.54 13.97 2.13
N PRO A 4 -12.20 14.00 2.24
CA PRO A 4 -11.37 13.09 1.48
C PRO A 4 -11.60 11.64 1.93
N SER A 5 -11.27 10.68 1.07
CA SER A 5 -11.33 9.26 1.41
C SER A 5 -10.09 8.52 0.94
N LEU A 6 -9.62 7.57 1.74
CA LEU A 6 -8.63 6.56 1.34
C LEU A 6 -9.36 5.22 1.21
N THR A 7 -9.17 4.54 0.08
CA THR A 7 -9.88 3.29 -0.23
C THR A 7 -8.88 2.23 -0.69
N VAL A 8 -9.00 1.01 -0.16
CA VAL A 8 -8.33 -0.17 -0.74
C VAL A 8 -9.19 -0.64 -1.91
N LYS A 9 -8.69 -0.48 -3.13
CA LYS A 9 -9.38 -0.92 -4.35
C LYS A 9 -9.15 -2.39 -4.64
N GLY A 10 -7.98 -2.90 -4.26
CA GLY A 10 -7.59 -4.29 -4.44
C GLY A 10 -6.48 -4.69 -3.48
N LEU A 11 -6.44 -5.97 -3.14
CA LEU A 11 -5.40 -6.60 -2.35
C LEU A 11 -5.19 -8.01 -2.89
N ALA A 12 -3.96 -8.35 -3.22
CA ALA A 12 -3.59 -9.68 -3.71
C ALA A 12 -2.34 -10.18 -2.98
N SER A 13 -2.35 -11.43 -2.53
CA SER A 13 -1.17 -12.13 -2.01
C SER A 13 -1.39 -13.64 -2.11
N GLY A 14 -0.41 -14.35 -2.64
CA GLY A 14 -0.49 -15.80 -2.86
C GLY A 14 -1.60 -16.22 -3.83
N ASN A 15 -1.77 -17.53 -3.96
CA ASN A 15 -2.80 -18.12 -4.82
C ASN A 15 -4.02 -18.54 -4.00
N VAL A 16 -5.21 -18.42 -4.60
CA VAL A 16 -6.48 -18.84 -4.01
C VAL A 16 -7.14 -19.96 -4.82
N GLY A 17 -8.11 -20.65 -4.21
CA GLY A 17 -8.90 -21.67 -4.88
C GLY A 17 -8.07 -22.90 -5.29
N PRO A 18 -8.30 -23.48 -6.49
CA PRO A 18 -7.57 -24.67 -6.95
C PRO A 18 -6.05 -24.52 -7.05
N LEU A 19 -5.53 -23.29 -7.06
CA LEU A 19 -4.11 -22.98 -7.17
C LEU A 19 -3.44 -22.75 -5.80
N THR A 20 -4.18 -22.92 -4.70
CA THR A 20 -3.68 -22.70 -3.32
C THR A 20 -2.46 -23.58 -3.04
N ARG A 21 -1.45 -22.99 -2.39
CA ARG A 21 -0.22 -23.68 -1.96
C ARG A 21 0.06 -23.33 -0.50
N ASN A 22 0.57 -24.29 0.27
CA ASN A 22 1.01 -24.05 1.64
C ASN A 22 2.43 -23.44 1.66
N VAL A 23 2.51 -22.17 1.29
CA VAL A 23 3.75 -21.40 1.22
C VAL A 23 3.52 -20.03 1.85
N ILE A 24 4.57 -19.43 2.41
CA ILE A 24 4.55 -18.02 2.82
C ILE A 24 4.75 -17.19 1.54
N PRO A 25 3.78 -16.35 1.12
CA PRO A 25 3.96 -15.48 -0.04
C PRO A 25 5.11 -14.50 0.21
N SER A 26 6.01 -14.37 -0.76
CA SER A 26 7.12 -13.41 -0.70
C SER A 26 6.67 -11.97 -0.96
N GLU A 27 5.45 -11.78 -1.47
CA GLU A 27 4.90 -10.49 -1.84
C GLU A 27 3.39 -10.39 -1.60
N ALA A 28 2.93 -9.15 -1.44
CA ALA A 28 1.54 -8.77 -1.45
C ALA A 28 1.43 -7.40 -2.13
N THR A 29 0.41 -7.24 -2.98
CA THR A 29 0.17 -5.99 -3.72
C THR A 29 -1.18 -5.42 -3.31
N ALA A 30 -1.18 -4.14 -2.92
CA ALA A 30 -2.39 -3.39 -2.63
C ALA A 30 -2.53 -2.23 -3.62
N GLU A 31 -3.73 -2.03 -4.17
CA GLU A 31 -4.06 -0.82 -4.92
C GLU A 31 -4.85 0.11 -4.00
N LEU A 32 -4.33 1.33 -3.80
CA LEU A 32 -4.96 2.35 -2.98
C LEU A 32 -5.52 3.47 -3.87
N GLY A 33 -6.68 4.00 -3.48
CA GLY A 33 -7.30 5.17 -4.10
C GLY A 33 -7.48 6.29 -3.09
N ILE A 34 -7.02 7.50 -3.44
CA ILE A 34 -7.25 8.71 -2.65
C ILE A 34 -8.24 9.59 -3.43
N ARG A 35 -9.41 9.87 -2.83
CA ARG A 35 -10.33 10.90 -3.34
C ARG A 35 -10.03 12.22 -2.65
N LEU A 36 -9.74 13.23 -3.47
CA LEU A 36 -9.45 14.58 -3.03
C LEU A 36 -10.72 15.42 -2.94
N VAL A 37 -10.69 16.41 -2.05
CA VAL A 37 -11.68 17.49 -2.00
C VAL A 37 -11.01 18.85 -2.18
N LYS A 38 -11.80 19.90 -2.40
CA LYS A 38 -11.27 21.26 -2.62
C LYS A 38 -10.34 21.65 -1.47
N GLY A 39 -9.12 22.08 -1.81
CA GLY A 39 -8.08 22.47 -0.86
C GLY A 39 -7.09 21.36 -0.48
N ASN A 40 -7.27 20.12 -0.96
CA ASN A 40 -6.23 19.11 -0.87
C ASN A 40 -5.21 19.26 -1.99
N ASP A 41 -3.94 19.21 -1.61
CA ASP A 41 -2.83 19.02 -2.54
C ASP A 41 -2.57 17.51 -2.74
N PRO A 42 -2.49 17.00 -3.98
CA PRO A 42 -2.31 15.57 -4.24
C PRO A 42 -1.02 14.98 -3.64
N ASP A 43 0.09 15.72 -3.70
CA ASP A 43 1.39 15.22 -3.24
C ASP A 43 1.43 15.20 -1.72
N HIS A 44 0.91 16.24 -1.07
CA HIS A 44 0.76 16.27 0.38
C HIS A 44 -0.11 15.11 0.91
N MET A 45 -1.18 14.75 0.22
CA MET A 45 -2.04 13.63 0.63
C MET A 45 -1.32 12.28 0.52
N GLN A 46 -0.46 12.11 -0.48
CA GLN A 46 0.40 10.93 -0.61
C GLN A 46 1.43 10.88 0.52
N ASP A 47 2.07 12.01 0.84
CA ASP A 47 3.04 12.11 1.93
C ASP A 47 2.43 11.71 3.29
N LEU A 48 1.18 12.11 3.55
CA LEU A 48 0.46 11.74 4.77
C LEU A 48 0.23 10.22 4.87
N VAL A 49 -0.09 9.57 3.76
CA VAL A 49 -0.26 8.11 3.70
C VAL A 49 1.08 7.42 3.96
N GLU A 50 2.16 7.86 3.32
CA GLU A 50 3.48 7.29 3.56
C GLU A 50 3.98 7.51 4.99
N ALA A 51 3.75 8.71 5.54
CA ALA A 51 4.09 9.01 6.92
C ALA A 51 3.31 8.09 7.88
N HIS A 52 2.04 7.80 7.59
CA HIS A 52 1.27 6.83 8.35
C HIS A 52 1.86 5.42 8.24
N ILE A 53 2.20 4.96 7.03
CA ILE A 53 2.83 3.64 6.80
C ILE A 53 4.16 3.53 7.57
N ARG A 54 5.02 4.55 7.52
CA ARG A 54 6.26 4.60 8.30
C ARG A 54 5.99 4.55 9.81
N ARG A 55 4.97 5.25 10.32
CA ARG A 55 4.57 5.19 11.74
C ARG A 55 4.07 3.81 12.18
N GLN A 56 3.60 2.97 11.25
CA GLN A 56 3.26 1.57 11.55
C GLN A 56 4.50 0.65 11.59
N GLY A 57 5.71 1.17 11.32
CA GLY A 57 6.96 0.42 11.35
C GLY A 57 7.40 -0.14 10.00
N TYR A 58 6.73 0.20 8.91
CA TYR A 58 7.13 -0.27 7.57
C TYR A 58 8.27 0.57 6.99
N HIS A 59 9.20 -0.10 6.30
CA HIS A 59 10.22 0.52 5.48
C HIS A 59 9.70 0.74 4.05
N ILE A 60 9.77 1.98 3.56
CA ILE A 60 9.30 2.35 2.21
C ILE A 60 10.49 2.45 1.28
N VAL A 61 10.44 1.69 0.19
CA VAL A 61 11.39 1.72 -0.92
C VAL A 61 10.71 2.24 -2.19
N ARG A 62 11.46 2.92 -3.05
CA ARG A 62 10.95 3.45 -4.33
C ARG A 62 11.28 2.57 -5.53
N GLU A 63 12.21 1.64 -5.33
CA GLU A 63 12.66 0.68 -6.32
C GLU A 63 12.27 -0.73 -5.85
N GLU A 64 12.37 -1.70 -6.75
CA GLU A 64 12.15 -3.09 -6.39
C GLU A 64 13.18 -3.48 -5.32
N PRO A 65 12.74 -3.88 -4.10
CA PRO A 65 13.71 -4.16 -3.05
C PRO A 65 14.55 -5.37 -3.44
N ASP A 66 15.79 -5.42 -2.94
CA ASP A 66 16.62 -6.61 -3.00
C ASP A 66 16.46 -7.46 -1.72
N MET A 67 17.23 -8.53 -1.60
CA MET A 67 17.16 -9.41 -0.43
C MET A 67 17.69 -8.74 0.84
N GLU A 68 18.60 -7.78 0.72
CA GLU A 68 19.15 -7.06 1.87
C GLU A 68 18.12 -6.08 2.44
N THR A 69 17.43 -5.36 1.58
CA THR A 69 16.41 -4.36 1.94
C THR A 69 15.16 -4.99 2.56
N ARG A 70 14.90 -6.29 2.31
CA ARG A 70 13.77 -7.04 2.89
C ARG A 70 14.07 -7.67 4.26
N ARG A 71 15.31 -7.61 4.75
CA ARG A 71 15.69 -8.14 6.07
C ARG A 71 15.32 -7.18 7.19
#